data_AF-A0A8R7VIN5-F1
#
_entry.id   AF-A0A8R7VIN5-F1
#
_cell.length_a   1.000
_cell.length_b   1.000
_cell.length_c   1.000
_cell.angle_alpha   90.00
_cell.angle_beta   90.00
_cell.angle_gamma   90.00
#
_symmetry.space_group_name_H-M   'P 1'
#
loop_
_entity.id
_entity.type
_entity.pdbx_description
1 polymer ?
#
loop_
_entity_poly.entity_id
_entity_poly.type
_entity_poly.pdbx_seq_one_letter_code
_entity_poly.pdbx_strand_id
1 'polypeptide(L)'
;MTEPSDKRNLVSVNDSYLKKLQLVRLLTEGEFVGDEIIDACIHCISAKEHLQMRSGGSVFLENACISKMIKEFSSIWDDAPRWVLQRAKTYLEHDMIFVLVNIEEFHWYLAVINTGKRCIQVLNSVGPGMNRKDLTAMLKGLENVFQYAKLQMELKSDKWKDLNISAWPREECIKRRLQTDGYTF
;
A
#
# COMPACT_ATOMS: atom_id res chain seq x y z
N MET A 1 -2.86 3.48 39.88
CA MET A 1 -3.29 4.52 38.92
C MET A 1 -3.87 3.80 37.72
N THR A 2 -5.17 3.93 37.48
CA THR A 2 -5.83 3.41 36.28
C THR A 2 -5.37 4.25 35.09
N GLU A 3 -4.88 3.62 34.02
CA GLU A 3 -4.54 4.38 32.80
C GLU A 3 -5.76 5.19 32.33
N PRO A 4 -5.57 6.45 31.90
CA PRO A 4 -6.67 7.23 31.33
C PRO A 4 -7.28 6.48 30.14
N SER A 5 -8.61 6.44 30.10
CA SER A 5 -9.42 5.56 29.22
C SER A 5 -8.99 5.57 27.75
N ASP A 6 -8.42 6.68 27.29
CA ASP A 6 -8.12 6.93 25.89
C ASP A 6 -6.76 6.36 25.45
N LYS A 7 -5.89 5.99 26.40
CA LYS A 7 -4.61 5.30 26.14
C LYS A 7 -4.74 3.78 26.10
N ARG A 8 -5.89 3.23 26.51
CA ARG A 8 -6.14 1.79 26.55
C ARG A 8 -6.16 1.23 25.12
N ASN A 9 -5.33 0.20 24.89
CA ASN A 9 -5.41 -0.61 23.68
C ASN A 9 -6.70 -1.43 23.70
N LEU A 10 -7.50 -1.30 22.63
CA LEU A 10 -8.76 -2.01 22.45
C LEU A 10 -8.67 -3.09 21.39
N VAL A 11 -7.76 -2.95 20.42
CA VAL A 11 -7.54 -3.93 19.35
C VAL A 11 -6.06 -4.26 19.29
N SER A 12 -5.76 -5.55 19.14
CA SER A 12 -4.43 -6.09 18.88
C SER A 12 -4.57 -7.11 17.77
N VAL A 13 -4.04 -6.81 16.59
CA VAL A 13 -4.05 -7.72 15.43
C VAL A 13 -2.67 -7.68 14.81
N ASN A 14 -1.95 -8.80 14.91
CA ASN A 14 -0.52 -8.91 14.57
C ASN A 14 0.29 -7.80 15.27
N ASP A 15 0.96 -6.95 14.50
CA ASP A 15 1.76 -5.80 14.94
C ASP A 15 0.97 -4.48 15.00
N SER A 16 -0.34 -4.50 14.71
CA SER A 16 -1.22 -3.33 14.84
C SER A 16 -1.89 -3.28 16.22
N TYR A 17 -1.73 -2.15 16.90
CA TYR A 17 -2.34 -1.88 18.20
C TYR A 17 -3.17 -0.60 18.13
N LEU A 18 -4.49 -0.72 18.32
CA LEU A 18 -5.39 0.43 18.26
C LEU A 18 -5.89 0.82 19.63
N LYS A 19 -5.75 2.10 19.93
CA LYS A 19 -6.29 2.75 21.11
C LYS A 19 -7.70 3.24 20.84
N LYS A 20 -8.46 3.45 21.92
CA LYS A 20 -9.81 4.02 21.85
C LYS A 20 -9.87 5.31 21.00
N LEU A 21 -8.92 6.23 21.19
CA LEU A 21 -8.89 7.49 20.45
C LEU A 21 -8.81 7.28 18.93
N GLN A 22 -8.05 6.30 18.48
CA GLN A 22 -7.90 5.97 17.05
C GLN A 22 -9.21 5.39 16.51
N LEU A 23 -9.82 4.46 17.25
CA LEU A 23 -11.09 3.85 16.85
C LEU A 23 -12.26 4.84 16.81
N VAL A 24 -12.26 5.86 17.68
CA VAL A 24 -13.28 6.92 17.66
C VAL A 24 -13.28 7.68 16.33
N ARG A 25 -12.13 7.82 15.66
CA ARG A 25 -12.04 8.47 14.33
C ARG A 25 -12.90 7.78 13.27
N LEU A 26 -13.08 6.45 13.37
CA LEU A 26 -13.98 5.70 12.47
C LEU A 26 -15.46 6.02 12.67
N LEU A 27 -15.82 6.58 13.83
CA LEU A 27 -17.19 6.93 14.20
C LEU A 27 -17.48 8.42 14.02
N THR A 28 -16.46 9.22 13.71
CA THR A 28 -16.58 10.66 13.53
C THR A 28 -16.59 10.98 12.03
N GLU A 29 -17.68 11.59 11.57
CA GLU A 29 -17.82 11.96 10.16
C GLU A 29 -16.73 12.95 9.72
N GLY A 30 -16.16 12.71 8.53
CA GLY A 30 -15.13 13.57 7.93
C GLY A 30 -13.72 13.41 8.51
N GLU A 31 -13.52 12.60 9.55
CA GLU A 31 -12.19 12.32 10.08
C GLU A 31 -11.35 11.49 9.11
N PHE A 32 -10.08 11.88 8.95
CA PHE A 32 -9.13 11.11 8.17
C PHE A 32 -8.81 9.79 8.87
N VAL A 33 -8.74 8.70 8.11
CA VAL A 33 -8.36 7.38 8.66
C VAL A 33 -6.83 7.26 8.65
N GLY A 34 -6.23 7.10 9.83
CA GLY A 34 -4.79 6.94 9.98
C GLY A 34 -4.27 5.57 9.57
N ASP A 35 -2.96 5.51 9.30
CA ASP A 35 -2.21 4.31 8.91
C ASP A 35 -2.51 3.13 9.84
N GLU A 36 -2.62 3.38 11.15
CA GLU A 36 -2.83 2.34 12.15
C GLU A 36 -4.12 1.52 11.91
N ILE A 37 -5.21 2.19 11.54
CA ILE A 37 -6.52 1.60 11.36
C ILE A 37 -6.53 0.81 10.06
N ILE A 38 -5.93 1.40 9.01
CA ILE A 38 -5.80 0.76 7.71
C ILE A 38 -4.96 -0.52 7.82
N ASP A 39 -3.85 -0.48 8.57
CA ASP A 39 -3.00 -1.65 8.81
C ASP A 39 -3.75 -2.77 9.54
N ALA A 40 -4.51 -2.42 10.59
CA ALA A 40 -5.34 -3.40 11.29
C ALA A 40 -6.40 -4.02 10.35
N CYS A 41 -7.01 -3.22 9.47
CA CYS A 41 -7.93 -3.70 8.45
C CYS A 41 -7.24 -4.63 7.45
N ILE A 42 -6.04 -4.28 6.97
CA ILE A 42 -5.26 -5.12 6.07
C ILE A 42 -4.92 -6.44 6.73
N HIS A 43 -4.48 -6.46 7.99
CA HIS A 43 -4.23 -7.71 8.71
C HIS A 43 -5.48 -8.58 8.80
N CYS A 44 -6.65 -7.99 9.07
CA CYS A 44 -7.91 -8.72 9.06
C CYS A 44 -8.27 -9.29 7.68
N ILE A 45 -7.94 -8.59 6.59
CA ILE A 45 -8.20 -9.04 5.22
C ILE A 45 -7.20 -10.14 4.82
N SER A 46 -5.90 -9.92 5.08
CA SER A 46 -4.81 -10.84 4.75
C SER A 46 -4.91 -12.17 5.49
N ALA A 47 -5.53 -12.20 6.68
CA ALA A 47 -5.80 -13.43 7.42
C ALA A 47 -6.86 -14.34 6.74
N LYS A 48 -7.60 -13.83 5.75
CA LYS A 48 -8.60 -14.60 5.02
C LYS A 48 -7.96 -15.25 3.79
N GLU A 49 -7.61 -16.53 3.89
CA GLU A 49 -6.93 -17.30 2.82
C GLU A 49 -7.62 -17.17 1.45
N HIS A 50 -8.95 -17.22 1.41
CA HIS A 50 -9.71 -17.08 0.16
C HIS A 50 -9.56 -15.70 -0.53
N LEU A 51 -9.06 -14.68 0.17
CA LEU A 51 -8.76 -13.35 -0.39
C LEU A 51 -7.31 -13.20 -0.86
N GLN A 52 -6.44 -14.16 -0.54
CA GLN A 52 -5.04 -14.19 -1.00
C GLN A 52 -4.92 -14.67 -2.46
N MET A 53 -6.02 -15.15 -3.06
CA MET A 53 -6.11 -15.53 -4.47
C MET A 53 -7.20 -14.71 -5.16
N ARG A 54 -6.92 -14.23 -6.36
CA ARG A 54 -7.90 -13.60 -7.25
C ARG A 54 -7.78 -14.18 -8.66
N SER A 55 -8.70 -13.81 -9.55
CA SER A 55 -8.69 -14.29 -10.95
C SER A 55 -7.37 -14.01 -11.70
N GLY A 56 -6.58 -13.04 -11.24
CA GLY A 56 -5.26 -12.72 -11.78
C GLY A 56 -4.07 -13.42 -11.12
N GLY A 57 -4.28 -14.30 -10.14
CA GLY A 57 -3.21 -15.02 -9.42
C GLY A 57 -3.14 -14.69 -7.92
N SER A 58 -1.97 -14.93 -7.32
CA SER A 58 -1.74 -14.66 -5.90
C SER A 58 -1.62 -13.18 -5.60
N VAL A 59 -2.10 -12.80 -4.42
CA VAL A 59 -2.23 -11.42 -3.97
C VAL A 59 -1.35 -11.17 -2.76
N PHE A 60 -0.59 -10.08 -2.82
CA PHE A 60 0.04 -9.50 -1.63
C PHE A 60 -0.58 -8.14 -1.33
N LEU A 61 -1.01 -7.94 -0.07
CA LEU A 61 -1.51 -6.66 0.42
C LEU A 61 -0.41 -6.00 1.26
N GLU A 62 0.15 -4.89 0.76
CA GLU A 62 1.12 -4.13 1.51
C GLU A 62 0.45 -3.23 2.55
N ASN A 63 1.09 -3.07 3.70
CA ASN A 63 0.60 -2.21 4.77
C ASN A 63 0.92 -0.72 4.49
N ALA A 64 0.21 0.17 5.17
CA ALA A 64 0.29 1.62 5.03
C ALA A 64 1.68 2.14 5.42
N CYS A 65 2.22 1.66 6.54
CA CYS A 65 3.53 2.08 7.04
C CYS A 65 4.66 1.81 6.02
N ILE A 66 4.75 0.58 5.51
CA ILE A 66 5.74 0.19 4.50
C ILE A 66 5.46 0.90 3.18
N SER A 67 4.20 1.09 2.79
CA SER A 67 3.86 1.87 1.60
C SER A 67 4.40 3.31 1.69
N LYS A 68 4.27 3.97 2.85
CA LYS A 68 4.87 5.29 3.09
C LYS A 68 6.40 5.25 2.94
N MET A 69 7.04 4.29 3.61
CA MET A 69 8.50 4.11 3.52
C MET A 69 8.98 3.88 2.09
N ILE A 70 8.25 3.09 1.29
CA ILE A 70 8.58 2.82 -0.11
C ILE A 70 8.45 4.09 -0.95
N LYS A 71 7.36 4.84 -0.81
CA LYS A 71 7.14 6.09 -1.56
C LYS A 71 8.28 7.09 -1.37
N GLU A 72 8.87 7.12 -0.18
CA GLU A 72 9.97 7.99 0.21
C GLU A 72 11.36 7.37 -0.05
N PHE A 73 11.41 6.08 -0.42
CA PHE A 73 12.66 5.35 -0.60
C PHE A 73 13.43 5.82 -1.84
N SER A 74 14.58 6.43 -1.63
CA SER A 74 15.56 6.74 -2.68
C SER A 74 16.54 5.59 -2.87
N SER A 75 17.18 5.45 -4.03
CA SER A 75 18.14 4.38 -4.29
C SER A 75 19.57 4.67 -3.80
N ILE A 76 19.78 5.79 -3.08
CA ILE A 76 21.11 6.35 -2.75
C ILE A 76 21.59 5.92 -1.35
N TRP A 77 20.81 5.14 -0.60
CA TRP A 77 21.20 4.76 0.76
C TRP A 77 22.34 3.74 0.72
N ASP A 78 23.51 4.13 1.25
CA ASP A 78 24.69 3.27 1.39
C ASP A 78 24.42 2.04 2.27
N ASP A 79 23.41 2.09 3.14
CA ASP A 79 23.03 1.01 4.05
C ASP A 79 21.49 0.88 4.09
N ALA A 80 20.88 0.40 3.00
CA ALA A 80 19.44 0.27 2.97
C ALA A 80 18.96 -0.86 3.91
N PRO A 81 17.82 -0.66 4.60
CA PRO A 81 17.47 -1.55 5.70
C PRO A 81 17.09 -2.97 5.23
N ARG A 82 17.32 -3.97 6.09
CA ARG A 82 17.03 -5.40 5.81
C ARG A 82 15.61 -5.66 5.30
N TRP A 83 14.63 -4.82 5.67
CA TRP A 83 13.24 -4.97 5.22
C TRP A 83 13.10 -4.86 3.68
N VAL A 84 13.95 -4.06 3.01
CA VAL A 84 13.91 -3.80 1.56
C VAL A 84 14.12 -5.11 0.79
N LEU A 85 15.12 -5.88 1.20
CA LEU A 85 15.45 -7.18 0.60
C LEU A 85 14.31 -8.19 0.76
N GLN A 86 13.71 -8.25 1.95
CA GLN A 86 12.59 -9.15 2.23
C GLN A 86 11.35 -8.75 1.42
N ARG A 87 11.05 -7.46 1.32
CA ARG A 87 9.91 -6.96 0.54
C ARG A 87 10.09 -7.20 -0.95
N ALA A 88 11.27 -6.94 -1.50
CA ALA A 88 11.56 -7.23 -2.91
C ALA A 88 11.30 -8.70 -3.25
N LYS A 89 11.79 -9.65 -2.44
CA LYS A 89 11.50 -11.09 -2.62
C LYS A 89 10.01 -11.38 -2.56
N THR A 90 9.34 -10.88 -1.52
CA THR A 90 7.91 -11.11 -1.30
C THR A 90 7.10 -10.63 -2.50
N TYR A 91 7.40 -9.45 -3.06
CA TYR A 91 6.68 -8.95 -4.23
C TYR A 91 6.89 -9.83 -5.47
N LEU A 92 8.11 -10.32 -5.69
CA LEU A 92 8.44 -11.16 -6.84
C LEU A 92 7.77 -12.55 -6.80
N GLU A 93 7.31 -12.99 -5.62
CA GLU A 93 6.56 -14.24 -5.42
C GLU A 93 5.06 -14.12 -5.73
N HIS A 94 4.55 -12.89 -5.92
CA HIS A 94 3.11 -12.64 -6.11
C HIS A 94 2.77 -12.06 -7.49
N ASP A 95 1.56 -12.35 -7.95
CA ASP A 95 1.06 -11.91 -9.27
C ASP A 95 0.43 -10.51 -9.22
N MET A 96 -0.08 -10.13 -8.06
CA MET A 96 -0.68 -8.82 -7.82
C MET A 96 -0.22 -8.26 -6.48
N ILE A 97 0.37 -7.07 -6.52
CA ILE A 97 0.76 -6.32 -5.32
C ILE A 97 -0.18 -5.14 -5.16
N PHE A 98 -0.89 -5.11 -4.04
CA PHE A 98 -1.77 -4.00 -3.66
C PHE A 98 -0.98 -3.07 -2.75
N VAL A 99 -0.75 -1.85 -3.22
CA VAL A 99 -0.03 -0.82 -2.46
C VAL A 99 -0.97 0.34 -2.16
N LEU A 100 -0.91 0.82 -0.93
CA LEU A 100 -1.69 1.97 -0.48
C LEU A 100 -0.96 3.24 -0.86
N VAL A 101 -1.66 4.14 -1.55
CA VAL A 101 -1.13 5.46 -1.84
C VAL A 101 -1.80 6.47 -0.91
N ASN A 102 -0.97 7.02 -0.01
CA ASN A 102 -1.36 8.09 0.90
C ASN A 102 -0.99 9.45 0.29
N ILE A 103 -1.95 10.36 0.28
CA ILE A 103 -1.73 11.80 0.23
C ILE A 103 -1.99 12.28 1.65
N GLU A 104 -0.91 12.58 2.37
CA GLU A 104 -0.89 12.78 3.82
C GLU A 104 -2.02 13.73 4.28
N GLU A 105 -2.86 13.23 5.20
CA GLU A 105 -4.04 13.91 5.76
C GLU A 105 -5.15 14.33 4.76
N PHE A 106 -5.02 13.95 3.48
CA PHE A 106 -5.94 14.35 2.43
C PHE A 106 -6.72 13.18 1.83
N HIS A 107 -6.02 12.14 1.36
CA HIS A 107 -6.67 11.10 0.57
C HIS A 107 -5.91 9.78 0.56
N TRP A 108 -6.67 8.69 0.63
CA TRP A 108 -6.19 7.35 0.39
C TRP A 108 -6.74 6.81 -0.91
N TYR A 109 -5.90 6.12 -1.66
CA TYR A 109 -6.38 5.22 -2.70
C TYR A 109 -5.46 4.03 -2.87
N LEU A 110 -5.89 3.08 -3.67
CA LEU A 110 -5.22 1.80 -3.82
C LEU A 110 -4.69 1.66 -5.25
N ALA A 111 -3.45 1.22 -5.40
CA ALA A 111 -2.87 0.84 -6.66
C ALA A 111 -2.54 -0.65 -6.66
N VAL A 112 -2.78 -1.31 -7.78
CA VAL A 112 -2.45 -2.73 -7.97
C VAL A 112 -1.41 -2.83 -9.05
N ILE A 113 -0.22 -3.32 -8.69
CA ILE A 113 0.77 -3.76 -9.67
C ILE A 113 0.36 -5.15 -10.14
N ASN A 114 -0.21 -5.23 -11.34
CA ASN A 114 -0.71 -6.47 -11.91
C ASN A 114 0.30 -6.99 -12.95
N THR A 115 1.05 -8.03 -12.57
CA THR A 115 2.19 -8.52 -13.38
C THR A 115 1.72 -9.29 -14.61
N GLY A 116 0.65 -10.09 -14.47
CA GLY A 116 0.04 -10.83 -15.57
C GLY A 116 -0.43 -9.90 -16.69
N LYS A 117 -1.18 -8.85 -16.32
CA LYS A 117 -1.62 -7.81 -17.26
C LYS A 117 -0.52 -6.83 -17.66
N ARG A 118 0.59 -6.77 -16.93
CA ARG A 118 1.66 -5.77 -17.07
C ARG A 118 1.09 -4.34 -17.05
N CYS A 119 0.30 -4.04 -16.03
CA CYS A 119 -0.35 -2.72 -15.87
C CYS A 119 -0.47 -2.32 -14.40
N ILE A 120 -0.57 -1.01 -14.16
CA ILE A 120 -0.86 -0.45 -12.86
C ILE A 120 -2.35 -0.10 -12.82
N GLN A 121 -3.12 -0.87 -12.06
CA GLN A 121 -4.55 -0.64 -11.91
C GLN A 121 -4.79 0.32 -10.75
N VAL A 122 -5.54 1.40 -10.97
CA VAL A 122 -5.78 2.46 -9.99
C VAL A 122 -7.23 2.39 -9.51
N LEU A 123 -7.40 2.18 -8.20
CA LEU A 123 -8.67 2.13 -7.50
C LEU A 123 -8.78 3.39 -6.64
N ASN A 124 -9.23 4.48 -7.26
CA ASN A 124 -9.40 5.78 -6.60
C ASN A 124 -10.89 6.19 -6.61
N SER A 125 -11.46 6.32 -5.41
CA SER A 125 -12.86 6.66 -5.17
C SER A 125 -13.25 8.08 -5.63
N VAL A 126 -12.30 9.01 -5.76
CA VAL A 126 -12.52 10.36 -6.32
C VAL A 126 -12.67 10.33 -7.85
N GLY A 127 -12.17 9.28 -8.51
CA GLY A 127 -12.24 9.07 -9.96
C GLY A 127 -11.04 9.59 -10.76
N PRO A 128 -11.15 9.63 -12.10
CA PRO A 128 -10.00 9.77 -13.03
C PRO A 128 -9.48 11.21 -13.25
N GLY A 129 -9.87 12.20 -12.44
CA GLY A 129 -9.50 13.62 -12.65
C GLY A 129 -8.32 14.15 -11.82
N MET A 130 -7.84 13.38 -10.85
CA MET A 130 -6.81 13.82 -9.91
C MET A 130 -5.41 13.59 -10.47
N ASN A 131 -4.50 14.53 -10.19
CA ASN A 131 -3.09 14.37 -10.53
C ASN A 131 -2.49 13.12 -9.85
N ARG A 132 -1.61 12.39 -10.53
CA ARG A 132 -1.01 11.12 -10.09
C ARG A 132 0.48 11.26 -9.75
N LYS A 133 0.91 12.42 -9.25
CA LYS A 133 2.30 12.68 -8.83
C LYS A 133 2.72 11.74 -7.71
N ASP A 134 1.83 11.50 -6.76
CA ASP A 134 2.00 10.61 -5.62
C ASP A 134 2.04 9.13 -6.02
N LEU A 135 1.20 8.68 -6.97
CA LEU A 135 1.38 7.35 -7.59
C LEU A 135 2.74 7.24 -8.28
N THR A 136 3.16 8.30 -8.97
CA THR A 136 4.44 8.30 -9.69
C THR A 136 5.61 8.17 -8.71
N ALA A 137 5.56 8.88 -7.57
CA ALA A 137 6.53 8.72 -6.49
C ALA A 137 6.51 7.29 -5.90
N MET A 138 5.33 6.72 -5.66
CA MET A 138 5.19 5.35 -5.16
C MET A 138 5.85 4.33 -6.11
N LEU A 139 5.54 4.40 -7.41
CA LEU A 139 6.13 3.50 -8.41
C LEU A 139 7.65 3.68 -8.51
N LYS A 140 8.14 4.92 -8.42
CA LYS A 140 9.59 5.18 -8.41
C LYS A 140 10.27 4.60 -7.18
N GLY A 141 9.65 4.73 -6.02
CA GLY A 141 10.10 4.14 -4.76
C GLY A 141 10.19 2.61 -4.83
N LEU A 142 9.17 1.96 -5.39
CA LEU A 142 9.16 0.52 -5.65
C LEU A 142 10.28 0.09 -6.61
N GLU A 143 10.52 0.85 -7.69
CA GLU A 143 11.67 0.58 -8.57
C GLU A 143 12.98 0.68 -7.81
N ASN A 144 13.14 1.68 -6.94
CA ASN A 144 14.33 1.83 -6.12
C ASN A 144 14.53 0.65 -5.16
N VAL A 145 13.45 0.10 -4.58
CA VAL A 145 13.49 -1.14 -3.78
C VAL A 145 14.07 -2.29 -4.59
N PHE A 146 13.57 -2.49 -5.82
CA PHE A 146 14.09 -3.56 -6.70
C PHE A 146 15.52 -3.32 -7.17
N GLN A 147 15.87 -2.07 -7.52
CA GLN A 147 17.24 -1.73 -7.91
C GLN A 147 18.22 -2.00 -6.78
N TYR A 148 17.89 -1.58 -5.56
CA TYR A 148 18.72 -1.87 -4.39
C TYR A 148 18.84 -3.39 -4.18
N ALA A 149 17.72 -4.12 -4.19
CA ALA A 149 17.74 -5.55 -3.97
C ALA A 149 18.57 -6.29 -5.03
N LYS A 150 18.55 -5.83 -6.29
CA LYS A 150 19.37 -6.39 -7.38
C LYS A 150 20.88 -6.21 -7.17
N LEU A 151 21.31 -5.17 -6.44
CA LEU A 151 22.72 -4.98 -6.10
C LEU A 151 23.19 -5.96 -5.01
N GLN A 152 22.27 -6.42 -4.17
CA GLN A 152 22.59 -7.26 -3.00
C GLN A 152 22.33 -8.75 -3.25
N MET A 153 21.43 -9.10 -4.16
CA MET A 153 21.07 -10.48 -4.46
C MET A 153 20.57 -10.66 -5.90
N GLU A 154 20.58 -11.91 -6.36
CA GLU A 154 19.90 -12.28 -7.60
C GLU A 154 18.38 -12.24 -7.40
N LEU A 155 17.69 -11.44 -8.21
CA LEU A 155 16.23 -11.39 -8.25
C LEU A 155 15.72 -12.30 -9.36
N LYS A 156 15.04 -13.39 -8.98
CA LYS A 156 14.35 -14.30 -9.92
C LYS A 156 12.85 -14.16 -9.73
N SER A 157 12.14 -14.11 -10.84
CA SER A 157 10.69 -14.26 -10.87
C SER A 157 10.27 -14.81 -12.22
N ASP A 158 9.41 -15.82 -12.20
CA ASP A 158 8.67 -16.34 -13.34
C ASP A 158 7.38 -15.54 -13.60
N LYS A 159 6.92 -14.76 -12.60
CA LYS A 159 5.69 -13.98 -12.64
C LYS A 159 5.87 -12.58 -13.22
N TRP A 160 7.02 -11.95 -12.99
CA TRP A 160 7.28 -10.57 -13.38
C TRP A 160 8.01 -10.48 -14.73
N LYS A 161 7.41 -9.78 -15.70
CA LYS A 161 7.98 -9.60 -17.05
C LYS A 161 9.20 -8.69 -17.06
N ASP A 162 9.15 -7.61 -16.28
CA ASP A 162 10.24 -6.65 -16.09
C ASP A 162 10.01 -5.89 -14.77
N LEU A 163 11.01 -5.13 -14.32
CA LEU A 163 10.94 -4.33 -13.09
C LEU A 163 10.82 -2.82 -13.36
N ASN A 164 10.57 -2.42 -14.61
CA ASN A 164 10.36 -1.03 -15.01
C ASN A 164 8.87 -0.67 -14.91
N ILE A 165 8.34 -0.80 -13.70
CA ILE A 165 6.92 -0.64 -13.38
C ILE A 165 6.40 0.78 -13.66
N SER A 166 7.25 1.80 -13.60
CA SER A 166 6.88 3.18 -13.92
C SER A 166 6.52 3.34 -15.40
N ALA A 167 7.05 2.48 -16.27
CA ALA A 167 6.74 2.45 -17.70
C ALA A 167 5.51 1.59 -18.04
N TRP A 168 4.88 0.94 -17.06
CA TRP A 168 3.69 0.13 -17.31
C TRP A 168 2.46 1.03 -17.52
N PRO A 169 1.54 0.65 -18.44
CA PRO A 169 0.31 1.39 -18.66
C PRO A 169 -0.52 1.46 -17.36
N ARG A 170 -1.17 2.60 -17.15
CA ARG A 170 -2.06 2.83 -16.01
C ARG A 170 -3.51 2.62 -16.43
N GLU A 171 -4.27 1.90 -15.63
CA GLU A 171 -5.70 1.63 -15.84
C GLU A 171 -6.51 2.17 -14.65
N GLU A 172 -7.20 3.29 -14.82
CA GLU A 172 -8.18 3.78 -13.84
C GLU A 172 -9.38 2.82 -13.80
N CYS A 173 -9.52 2.04 -12.73
CA CYS A 173 -10.58 1.04 -12.62
C CYS A 173 -11.93 1.65 -12.21
N ILE A 174 -11.89 2.77 -11.48
CA ILE A 174 -13.07 3.54 -11.09
C ILE A 174 -13.24 4.68 -12.10
N LYS A 175 -14.22 4.53 -13.00
CA LYS A 175 -14.42 5.45 -14.14
C LYS A 175 -15.22 6.71 -13.80
N ARG A 176 -15.89 6.73 -12.66
CA ARG A 176 -16.75 7.83 -12.20
C ARG A 176 -16.54 8.03 -10.71
N ARG A 177 -16.67 9.28 -10.24
CA ARG A 177 -16.54 9.61 -8.82
C ARG A 177 -17.56 8.81 -8.00
N LEU A 178 -17.08 8.15 -6.94
CA LEU A 178 -17.88 7.47 -5.94
C LEU A 178 -17.88 8.22 -4.60
N GLN A 179 -16.75 8.83 -4.25
CA GLN A 179 -16.59 9.58 -3.00
C GLN A 179 -17.27 10.95 -3.08
N THR A 180 -18.08 11.26 -2.10
CA THR A 180 -18.82 12.54 -1.98
C THR A 180 -18.39 13.37 -0.77
N ASP A 181 -17.55 12.81 0.09
CA ASP A 181 -16.99 13.38 1.32
C ASP A 181 -15.45 13.49 1.25
N GLY A 182 -14.83 14.03 2.31
CA GLY A 182 -13.38 14.30 2.35
C GLY A 182 -12.98 15.61 1.66
N TYR A 183 -11.67 15.89 1.65
CA TYR A 183 -11.15 17.14 1.06
C TYR A 183 -11.29 17.12 -0.48
N THR A 184 -11.92 18.17 -1.03
CA THR A 184 -11.97 18.40 -2.48
C THR A 184 -10.59 18.79 -3.03
N PHE A 185 -10.18 18.12 -4.11
CA PHE A 185 -8.99 18.42 -4.92
C PHE A 185 -9.20 19.61 -5.86
#